data_AF-A0A951PF02-F1
#
_entry.id   AF-A0A951PF02-F1
#
_cell.length_a   1.000
_cell.length_b   1.000
_cell.length_c   1.000
_cell.angle_alpha   90.00
_cell.angle_beta   90.00
_cell.angle_gamma   90.00
#
_symmetry.space_group_name_H-M   'P 1'
#
loop_
_entity.id
_entity.type
_entity.pdbx_description
1 polymer ?
#
loop_
_entity_poly.entity_id
_entity_poly.type
_entity_poly.pdbx_seq_one_letter_code
_entity_poly.pdbx_strand_id
1 'polypeptide(L)'
;MIVSISCPPDSRYSDSRYSDSPFNPELDFAQPSAEQLAALDWHNLNTLAVPMPEEDAATQMSAQILAKQLMAVYWRRLLKAGVTPDPARRLARLIAKYDAMRQLPTVQQQDLLRQHCPPICRSGLWRVEMLLQARV
;
A
#
# COMPACT_ATOMS: atom_id res chain seq x y z
N MET A 1 -13.26 -17.17 39.13
CA MET A 1 -13.83 -17.69 37.86
C MET A 1 -12.86 -17.33 36.76
N ILE A 2 -12.15 -18.32 36.23
CA ILE A 2 -11.15 -18.16 35.15
C ILE A 2 -11.77 -18.82 33.93
N VAL A 3 -11.97 -18.06 32.86
CA VAL A 3 -12.44 -18.59 31.57
C VAL A 3 -11.21 -18.86 30.72
N SER A 4 -10.76 -20.11 30.72
CA SER A 4 -9.78 -20.62 29.78
C SER A 4 -10.44 -20.75 28.41
N ILE A 5 -10.01 -19.94 27.44
CA ILE A 5 -10.41 -20.07 26.05
C ILE A 5 -9.40 -21.00 25.38
N SER A 6 -9.80 -22.26 25.21
CA SER A 6 -9.08 -23.25 24.42
C SER A 6 -9.18 -22.89 22.93
N CYS A 7 -8.05 -22.63 22.28
CA CYS A 7 -7.97 -22.61 20.82
C CYS A 7 -7.97 -24.07 20.30
N PRO A 8 -8.80 -24.43 19.31
CA PRO A 8 -8.67 -25.70 18.62
C PRO A 8 -7.46 -25.67 17.66
N PRO A 9 -6.74 -26.79 17.46
CA PRO A 9 -5.73 -26.92 16.44
C PRO A 9 -6.34 -27.30 15.09
N ASP A 10 -5.68 -26.86 14.03
CA ASP A 10 -5.71 -27.36 12.65
C ASP A 10 -7.06 -27.61 11.97
N SER A 11 -7.41 -26.67 11.09
CA SER A 11 -8.14 -26.99 9.86
C SER A 11 -7.37 -26.36 8.70
N ARG A 12 -6.61 -27.23 8.04
CA ARG A 12 -6.00 -27.06 6.71
C ARG A 12 -6.89 -26.20 5.81
N TYR A 13 -6.49 -24.95 5.60
CA TYR A 13 -7.01 -24.14 4.50
C TYR A 13 -6.24 -24.53 3.24
N SER A 14 -6.52 -25.74 2.75
CA SER A 14 -6.12 -26.18 1.41
C SER A 14 -7.21 -25.71 0.44
N ASP A 15 -7.19 -24.42 0.08
CA ASP A 15 -8.05 -23.92 -0.99
C ASP A 15 -7.47 -24.39 -2.33
N SER A 16 -7.81 -25.62 -2.68
CA SER A 16 -7.54 -26.29 -3.96
C SER A 16 -8.43 -25.71 -5.08
N ARG A 17 -8.49 -24.38 -5.21
CA ARG A 17 -9.23 -23.70 -6.29
C ARG A 17 -8.35 -22.90 -7.24
N TYR A 18 -7.03 -23.08 -7.16
CA TYR A 18 -6.07 -22.62 -8.17
C TYR A 18 -5.38 -23.82 -8.82
N SER A 19 -6.16 -24.74 -9.40
CA SER A 19 -5.62 -25.82 -10.23
C SER A 19 -6.24 -25.91 -11.62
N ASP A 20 -7.12 -24.96 -11.99
CA ASP A 20 -7.63 -24.85 -13.35
C ASP A 20 -7.22 -23.50 -13.94
N SER A 21 -5.91 -23.32 -14.12
CA SER A 21 -5.44 -22.41 -15.15
C SER A 21 -5.50 -23.19 -16.46
N PRO A 22 -6.24 -22.75 -17.50
CA PRO A 22 -6.05 -23.28 -18.83
C PRO A 22 -4.76 -22.66 -19.37
N PHE A 23 -3.63 -22.96 -18.75
CA PHE A 23 -2.34 -22.81 -19.42
C PHE A 23 -2.34 -23.92 -20.45
N ASN A 24 -2.83 -23.60 -21.64
CA ASN A 24 -2.79 -24.48 -22.78
C ASN A 24 -1.30 -24.71 -23.11
N PRO A 25 -0.71 -25.89 -22.85
CA PRO A 25 0.70 -26.12 -23.14
C PRO A 25 0.96 -26.27 -24.65
N GLU A 26 -0.10 -26.30 -25.46
CA GLU A 26 -0.08 -26.36 -26.92
C GLU A 26 -0.39 -25.00 -27.59
N LEU A 27 -0.02 -23.89 -26.96
CA LEU A 27 0.30 -22.72 -27.77
C LEU A 27 1.62 -23.04 -28.47
N ASP A 28 1.50 -23.65 -29.65
CA ASP A 28 2.57 -23.80 -30.61
C ASP A 28 2.95 -22.40 -31.09
N PHE A 29 3.77 -21.72 -30.27
CA PHE A 29 4.38 -20.46 -30.64
C PHE A 29 5.33 -20.78 -31.79
N ALA A 30 4.81 -20.69 -33.02
CA ALA A 30 5.60 -20.83 -34.23
C ALA A 30 6.87 -20.00 -34.05
N GLN A 31 8.02 -20.69 -34.04
CA GLN A 31 9.30 -20.00 -33.88
C GLN A 31 9.42 -18.98 -35.00
N PRO A 32 9.66 -17.69 -34.68
CA PRO A 32 9.81 -16.69 -35.72
C PRO A 32 11.01 -17.06 -36.59
N SER A 33 10.83 -17.01 -37.90
CA SER A 33 11.90 -17.27 -38.85
C SER A 33 13.01 -16.23 -38.67
N ALA A 34 14.23 -16.56 -39.09
CA ALA A 34 15.37 -15.64 -39.01
C ALA A 34 15.11 -14.31 -39.75
N GLU A 35 14.29 -14.33 -40.81
CA GLU A 35 13.87 -13.14 -41.54
C GLU A 35 12.89 -12.27 -40.75
N GLN A 36 11.96 -12.90 -39.99
CA GLN A 36 11.06 -12.17 -39.10
C GLN A 36 11.82 -11.50 -37.95
N LEU A 37 12.84 -12.17 -37.41
CA LEU A 37 13.72 -11.61 -36.38
C LEU A 37 14.59 -10.46 -36.93
N ALA A 38 15.03 -10.54 -38.19
CA ALA A 38 15.79 -9.48 -38.85
C ALA A 38 14.92 -8.28 -39.24
N ALA A 39 13.62 -8.49 -39.48
CA ALA A 39 12.65 -7.43 -39.76
C ALA A 39 12.14 -6.71 -38.50
N LEU A 40 12.44 -7.22 -37.30
CA LEU A 40 12.19 -6.50 -36.04
C LEU A 40 13.17 -5.34 -35.94
N ASP A 41 12.69 -4.16 -36.29
CA ASP A 41 13.39 -2.93 -36.01
C ASP A 41 13.29 -2.62 -34.51
N TRP A 42 14.32 -3.05 -33.78
CA TRP A 42 14.46 -2.83 -32.34
C TRP A 42 14.45 -1.35 -31.96
N HIS A 43 14.81 -0.43 -32.88
CA HIS A 43 14.70 1.01 -32.62
C HIS A 43 13.23 1.46 -32.56
N ASN A 44 12.36 0.90 -33.39
CA ASN A 44 10.93 1.25 -33.40
C ASN A 44 10.16 0.66 -32.21
N LEU A 45 10.60 -0.46 -31.64
CA LEU A 45 10.06 -1.01 -30.40
C LEU A 45 10.34 -0.12 -29.19
N ASN A 46 11.48 0.57 -29.17
CA ASN A 46 11.76 1.59 -28.16
C ASN A 46 10.90 2.85 -28.33
N THR A 47 10.43 3.16 -29.54
CA THR A 47 9.51 4.28 -29.81
C THR A 47 8.09 4.01 -29.31
N LEU A 48 7.70 2.73 -29.22
CA LEU A 48 6.45 2.28 -28.57
C LEU A 48 6.62 2.07 -27.05
N ALA A 49 7.86 2.13 -26.54
CA ALA A 49 8.08 2.12 -25.11
C ALA A 49 7.41 3.37 -24.54
N VAL A 50 6.39 3.13 -23.71
CA VAL A 50 5.86 4.12 -22.78
C VAL A 50 7.08 4.83 -22.19
N PRO A 51 7.22 6.17 -22.33
CA PRO A 51 8.36 6.87 -21.77
C PRO A 51 8.43 6.44 -20.32
N MET A 52 9.51 5.76 -19.96
CA MET A 52 9.75 5.33 -18.60
C MET A 52 9.51 6.58 -17.76
N PRO A 53 8.45 6.60 -16.92
CA PRO A 53 8.23 7.77 -16.08
C PRO A 53 9.55 7.99 -15.36
N GLU A 54 10.05 9.23 -15.38
CA GLU A 54 11.23 9.64 -14.62
C GLU A 54 11.20 8.90 -13.28
N GLU A 55 12.31 8.30 -12.82
CA GLU A 55 12.31 7.33 -11.71
C GLU A 55 11.49 7.79 -10.49
N ASP A 56 11.37 9.11 -10.32
CA ASP A 56 10.52 9.79 -9.33
C ASP A 56 9.00 9.59 -9.53
N ALA A 57 8.48 9.56 -10.75
CA ALA A 57 7.06 9.43 -11.06
C ALA A 57 6.52 7.99 -10.85
N ALA A 58 7.29 6.95 -11.20
CA ALA A 58 6.95 5.56 -10.85
C ALA A 58 6.95 5.36 -9.32
N THR A 59 7.96 5.94 -8.65
CA THR A 59 8.09 5.92 -7.20
C THR A 59 6.94 6.68 -6.54
N GLN A 60 6.49 7.79 -7.12
CA GLN A 60 5.37 8.56 -6.61
C GLN A 60 4.02 7.83 -6.78
N MET A 61 3.78 7.18 -7.91
CA MET A 61 2.56 6.38 -8.12
C MET A 61 2.47 5.21 -7.14
N SER A 62 3.58 4.48 -6.95
CA SER A 62 3.63 3.36 -5.99
C SER A 62 3.42 3.84 -4.54
N ALA A 63 4.01 4.97 -4.15
CA ALA A 63 3.79 5.58 -2.83
C ALA A 63 2.31 6.00 -2.60
N GLN A 64 1.62 6.49 -3.63
CA GLN A 64 0.19 6.81 -3.52
C GLN A 64 -0.69 5.58 -3.30
N ILE A 65 -0.36 4.47 -3.97
CA ILE A 65 -1.08 3.19 -3.78
C ILE A 65 -0.85 2.69 -2.35
N LEU A 66 0.40 2.71 -1.87
CA LEU A 66 0.76 2.32 -0.51
C LEU A 66 0.02 3.19 0.53
N ALA A 67 -0.05 4.50 0.33
CA ALA A 67 -0.79 5.41 1.20
C ALA A 67 -2.29 5.04 1.30
N LYS A 68 -2.93 4.68 0.18
CA LYS A 68 -4.34 4.26 0.16
C LYS A 68 -4.55 2.95 0.94
N GLN A 69 -3.64 1.99 0.79
CA GLN A 69 -3.72 0.72 1.52
C GLN A 69 -3.53 0.92 3.03
N LEU A 70 -2.51 1.68 3.43
CA LEU A 70 -2.25 2.01 4.84
C LEU A 70 -3.41 2.78 5.46
N MET A 71 -4.04 3.71 4.72
CA MET A 71 -5.18 4.48 5.21
C MET A 71 -6.32 3.56 5.68
N ALA A 72 -6.66 2.51 4.94
CA ALA A 72 -7.74 1.59 5.33
C ALA A 72 -7.39 0.79 6.60
N VAL A 73 -6.11 0.42 6.77
CA VAL A 73 -5.63 -0.25 7.99
C VAL A 73 -5.69 0.69 9.19
N TYR A 74 -5.17 1.90 9.04
CA TYR A 74 -5.09 2.89 10.11
C TYR A 74 -6.46 3.38 10.54
N TRP A 75 -7.36 3.58 9.58
CA TRP A 75 -8.73 3.95 9.87
C TRP A 75 -9.42 2.92 10.76
N ARG A 76 -9.32 1.61 10.42
CA ARG A 76 -9.87 0.53 11.25
C ARG A 76 -9.27 0.50 12.66
N ARG A 77 -7.96 0.75 12.80
CA ARG A 77 -7.30 0.80 14.12
C ARG A 77 -7.80 1.98 14.97
N LEU A 78 -7.99 3.15 14.36
CA LEU A 78 -8.50 4.33 15.05
C LEU A 78 -9.97 4.18 15.47
N LEU A 79 -10.80 3.57 14.62
CA LEU A 79 -12.19 3.23 15.00
C LEU A 79 -12.22 2.27 16.20
N LYS A 80 -11.38 1.23 16.20
CA LYS A 80 -11.25 0.31 17.35
C LYS A 80 -10.76 1.00 18.62
N ALA A 81 -9.98 2.07 18.49
CA ALA A 81 -9.53 2.90 19.61
C ALA A 81 -10.59 3.90 20.10
N GLY A 82 -11.79 3.91 19.51
CA GLY A 82 -12.91 4.76 19.92
C GLY A 82 -12.94 6.15 19.27
N VAL A 83 -12.17 6.38 18.20
CA VAL A 83 -12.21 7.66 17.46
C VAL A 83 -13.46 7.67 16.57
N THR A 84 -14.17 8.79 16.54
CA THR A 84 -15.34 8.94 15.65
C THR A 84 -14.93 8.88 14.17
N PRO A 85 -15.83 8.47 13.26
CA PRO A 85 -15.46 8.14 11.88
C PRO A 85 -14.75 9.25 11.10
N ASP A 86 -15.20 10.49 11.26
CA ASP A 86 -14.65 11.65 10.55
C ASP A 86 -13.21 11.99 10.96
N PRO A 87 -12.88 12.22 12.26
CA PRO A 87 -11.50 12.44 12.67
C PRO A 87 -10.64 11.19 12.42
N ALA A 88 -11.18 9.98 12.59
CA ALA A 88 -10.44 8.75 12.30
C ALA A 88 -10.00 8.70 10.83
N ARG A 89 -10.87 9.09 9.90
CA ARG A 89 -10.55 9.13 8.46
C ARG A 89 -9.47 10.18 8.15
N ARG A 90 -9.56 11.36 8.76
CA ARG A 90 -8.57 12.45 8.57
C ARG A 90 -7.20 12.05 9.11
N LEU A 91 -7.15 11.50 10.33
CA LEU A 91 -5.93 11.02 10.98
C LEU A 91 -5.30 9.85 10.20
N ALA A 92 -6.10 8.87 9.79
CA ALA A 92 -5.61 7.72 9.02
C ALA A 92 -4.95 8.16 7.71
N ARG A 93 -5.58 9.09 6.99
CA ARG A 93 -5.00 9.66 5.76
C ARG A 93 -3.68 10.37 6.05
N LEU A 94 -3.63 11.16 7.11
CA LEU A 94 -2.44 11.92 7.48
C LEU A 94 -1.25 11.00 7.78
N ILE A 95 -1.45 10.01 8.65
CA ILE A 95 -0.42 9.07 9.07
C ILE A 95 0.01 8.18 7.91
N ALA A 96 -0.94 7.72 7.09
CA ALA A 96 -0.62 6.93 5.90
C ALA A 96 0.17 7.73 4.86
N LYS A 97 -0.14 9.02 4.68
CA LYS A 97 0.61 9.91 3.79
C LYS A 97 2.04 10.11 4.29
N TYR A 98 2.22 10.30 5.60
CA TYR A 98 3.54 10.40 6.21
C TYR A 98 4.33 9.09 6.03
N ASP A 99 3.76 7.94 6.33
CA ASP A 99 4.47 6.66 6.24
C ASP A 99 4.84 6.31 4.79
N ALA A 100 4.00 6.67 3.81
CA ALA A 100 4.22 6.35 2.40
C ALA A 100 5.14 7.34 1.68
N MET A 101 4.99 8.64 1.96
CA MET A 101 5.63 9.72 1.19
C MET A 101 6.60 10.54 2.03
N ARG A 102 6.78 10.22 3.32
CA ARG A 102 7.56 11.01 4.30
C ARG A 102 7.15 12.48 4.39
N GLN A 103 5.91 12.79 4.00
CA GLN A 103 5.41 14.15 4.02
C GLN A 103 5.00 14.56 5.43
N LEU A 104 5.65 15.59 5.95
CA LEU A 104 5.33 16.15 7.26
C LEU A 104 3.95 16.84 7.26
N PRO A 105 3.19 16.72 8.37
CA PRO A 105 1.92 17.39 8.52
C PRO A 105 2.08 18.90 8.73
N THR A 106 1.13 19.68 8.22
CA THR A 106 1.04 21.13 8.47
C THR A 106 0.70 21.44 9.93
N VAL A 107 0.88 22.69 10.37
CA VAL A 107 0.58 23.11 11.76
C VAL A 107 -0.85 22.71 12.18
N GLN A 108 -1.85 23.01 11.36
CA GLN A 108 -3.25 22.65 11.63
C GLN A 108 -3.47 21.13 11.74
N GLN A 109 -2.73 20.36 10.95
CA GLN A 109 -2.79 18.90 10.99
C GLN A 109 -2.09 18.33 12.23
N GLN A 110 -1.04 18.99 12.71
CA GLN A 110 -0.39 18.65 13.97
C GLN A 110 -1.30 18.92 15.16
N ASP A 111 -2.09 19.99 15.13
CA ASP A 111 -3.09 20.24 16.18
C ASP A 111 -4.13 19.11 16.24
N LEU A 112 -4.57 18.61 15.07
CA LEU A 112 -5.44 17.44 15.00
C LEU A 112 -4.78 16.18 15.60
N LEU A 113 -3.49 15.94 15.33
CA LEU A 113 -2.74 14.83 15.94
C LEU A 113 -2.65 14.97 17.46
N ARG A 114 -2.39 16.18 17.96
CA ARG A 114 -2.28 16.47 19.39
C ARG A 114 -3.60 16.26 20.12
N GLN A 115 -4.71 16.73 19.54
CA GLN A 115 -6.06 16.54 20.09
C GLN A 115 -6.44 15.05 20.23
N HIS A 116 -5.94 14.21 19.33
CA HIS A 116 -6.22 12.77 19.32
C HIS A 116 -5.00 11.92 19.73
N CYS A 117 -4.07 12.48 20.51
CA CYS A 117 -2.86 11.77 20.93
C CYS A 117 -3.16 10.43 21.65
N PRO A 118 -4.03 10.36 22.68
CA PRO A 118 -4.29 9.10 23.38
C PRO A 118 -4.77 7.93 22.48
N PRO A 119 -5.77 8.09 21.59
CA PRO A 119 -6.17 7.01 20.71
C PRO A 119 -5.13 6.68 19.62
N ILE A 120 -4.34 7.65 19.16
CA ILE A 120 -3.24 7.39 18.20
C ILE A 120 -2.16 6.54 18.87
N CYS A 121 -1.80 6.84 20.12
CA CYS A 121 -0.84 6.04 20.89
C CYS A 121 -1.37 4.61 21.13
N ARG A 122 -2.63 4.45 21.57
CA ARG A 122 -3.24 3.12 21.79
C ARG A 122 -3.32 2.27 20.53
N SER A 123 -3.43 2.90 19.36
CA SER A 123 -3.47 2.21 18.07
C SER A 123 -2.07 1.91 17.49
N GLY A 124 -0.99 2.32 18.17
CA GLY A 124 0.38 2.12 17.72
C GLY A 124 0.73 2.93 16.46
N LEU A 125 0.00 4.02 16.20
CA LEU A 125 0.14 4.84 15.00
C LEU A 125 0.94 6.12 15.23
N TRP A 126 1.59 6.24 16.40
CA TRP A 126 2.37 7.41 16.75
C TRP A 126 3.69 7.47 15.97
N ARG A 127 4.09 8.70 15.57
CA ARG A 127 5.37 9.03 14.94
C ARG A 127 5.86 10.33 15.57
N VAL A 128 7.02 10.29 16.22
CA VAL A 128 7.57 11.44 16.96
C VAL A 128 7.89 12.59 15.99
N GLU A 129 8.39 12.23 14.81
CA GLU A 129 8.79 13.10 13.73
C GLU A 129 7.63 13.95 13.20
N MET A 130 6.39 13.48 13.32
CA MET A 130 5.21 14.22 12.88
C MET A 130 4.87 15.44 13.75
N LEU A 131 5.46 15.56 14.94
CA LEU A 131 5.24 16.68 15.87
C LEU A 131 6.42 17.63 16.00
N LEU A 132 7.59 17.21 15.53
CA LEU A 132 8.80 18.01 15.55
C LEU A 132 8.80 18.89 14.30
N GLN A 133 8.18 20.07 14.38
CA GLN A 133 8.63 21.14 13.49
C GLN A 133 9.99 21.58 13.98
N ALA A 134 11.01 21.44 13.13
CA ALA A 134 12.20 22.26 13.27
C ALA A 134 11.71 23.72 13.27
N ARG A 135 11.72 24.36 14.44
CA ARG A 135 11.77 25.82 14.50
C ARG A 135 13.09 26.18 13.83
N VAL A 136 13.01 26.62 12.58
CA VAL A 136 14.09 27.40 11.95
C VAL A 136 13.91 28.83 12.42
#